data_AF-A0A7C4M518-F1
#
_entry.id   AF-A0A7C4M518-F1
#
_cell.length_a   1.000
_cell.length_b   1.000
_cell.length_c   1.000
_cell.angle_alpha   90.00
_cell.angle_beta   90.00
_cell.angle_gamma   90.00
#
_symmetry.space_group_name_H-M   'P 1'
#
loop_
_entity.id
_entity.type
_entity.pdbx_description
1 polymer ?
#
loop_
_entity_poly.entity_id
_entity_poly.type
_entity_poly.pdbx_seq_one_letter_code
_entity_poly.pdbx_strand_id
1 'polypeptide(L)'
;MFRDTFDFINYLDKIGGRKTEYIVRSEIRPDEILYGAYPWTRPIEHYIRLGLINLDKPPGPTSHEVAAWVKRILSVSKAGHAGTLGL
;
A
#
# COMPACT_ATOMS: atom_id res chain seq x y z
N MET A 1 7.06 4.76 -14.45
CA MET A 1 5.72 4.27 -14.05
C MET A 1 5.54 2.88 -14.65
N PHE A 2 4.91 1.93 -13.96
CA PHE A 2 4.84 0.52 -14.40
C PHE A 2 3.99 0.38 -15.67
N ARG A 3 4.41 -0.47 -16.62
CA ARG A 3 3.68 -0.64 -17.89
C ARG A 3 2.47 -1.56 -17.72
N ASP A 4 2.60 -2.58 -16.89
CA ASP A 4 1.57 -3.57 -16.61
C ASP A 4 1.73 -4.15 -15.19
N THR A 5 0.86 -5.11 -14.85
CA THR A 5 0.86 -5.81 -13.57
C THR A 5 2.14 -6.61 -13.32
N PHE A 6 2.75 -7.19 -14.37
CA PHE A 6 3.97 -7.98 -14.22
C PHE A 6 5.18 -7.12 -13.90
N ASP A 7 5.33 -5.97 -14.56
CA ASP A 7 6.34 -4.97 -14.23
C ASP A 7 6.25 -4.56 -12.75
N PHE A 8 5.02 -4.35 -12.25
CA PHE A 8 4.79 -4.00 -10.86
C PHE A 8 5.12 -5.13 -9.88
N ILE A 9 4.67 -6.36 -10.15
CA ILE A 9 4.95 -7.51 -9.28
C ILE A 9 6.44 -7.83 -9.25
N ASN A 10 7.11 -7.83 -10.40
CA ASN A 10 8.56 -8.06 -10.49
C ASN A 10 9.35 -6.98 -9.74
N TYR A 11 8.89 -5.73 -9.79
CA TYR A 11 9.45 -4.65 -8.98
C TYR A 11 9.30 -4.92 -7.48
N LEU A 12 8.12 -5.36 -7.03
CA LEU A 12 7.89 -5.74 -5.63
C LEU A 12 8.80 -6.90 -5.20
N ASP A 13 8.94 -7.94 -6.02
CA ASP A 13 9.83 -9.06 -5.74
C ASP A 13 11.28 -8.63 -5.62
N LYS A 14 11.75 -7.74 -6.50
CA LYS A 14 13.09 -7.16 -6.42
C LYS A 14 13.32 -6.43 -5.08
N ILE A 15 12.35 -5.62 -4.63
CA ILE A 15 12.45 -4.91 -3.35
C ILE A 15 12.40 -5.89 -2.18
N GLY A 16 11.53 -6.90 -2.27
CA GLY A 16 11.36 -7.92 -1.25
C GLY A 16 12.49 -8.95 -1.20
N GLY A 17 13.49 -8.87 -2.09
CA GLY A 17 14.56 -9.86 -2.20
C GLY A 17 14.06 -11.26 -2.59
N ARG A 18 12.93 -11.32 -3.31
CA ARG A 18 12.30 -12.56 -3.75
C ARG A 18 12.64 -12.83 -5.21
N LYS A 19 12.84 -14.10 -5.54
CA LYS A 19 12.89 -14.57 -6.92
C LYS A 19 11.72 -15.54 -7.13
N THR A 20 10.64 -15.02 -7.70
CA THR A 20 9.42 -15.80 -7.96
C THR A 20 9.30 -16.04 -9.45
N GLU A 21 8.92 -17.26 -9.82
CA GLU A 21 8.50 -17.58 -11.18
C GLU A 21 6.97 -17.50 -11.24
N TYR A 22 6.44 -16.72 -12.19
CA TYR A 22 5.01 -16.57 -12.41
C TYR A 22 4.62 -17.24 -13.71
N ILE A 23 3.55 -18.04 -13.67
CA ILE A 23 2.99 -18.70 -14.85
C ILE A 23 1.68 -18.01 -15.21
N VAL A 24 1.59 -17.45 -16.42
CA VAL A 24 0.36 -16.86 -16.95
C VAL A 24 -0.59 -17.98 -17.35
N ARG A 25 -1.71 -18.12 -16.65
CA ARG A 25 -2.76 -19.09 -17.01
C ARG A 25 -3.70 -18.55 -18.09
N SER A 26 -3.97 -17.25 -18.07
CA SER A 26 -4.87 -16.57 -18.99
C SER A 26 -4.56 -15.08 -19.00
N GLU A 27 -4.72 -14.44 -20.16
CA GLU A 27 -4.59 -13.00 -20.31
C GLU A 27 -5.96 -12.35 -20.44
N ILE A 28 -6.07 -11.14 -19.90
CA ILE A 28 -7.25 -10.27 -20.02
C ILE A 28 -6.78 -9.01 -20.72
N ARG A 29 -7.54 -8.54 -21.72
CA ARG A 29 -7.17 -7.30 -22.41
C ARG A 29 -7.50 -6.09 -21.53
N PRO A 30 -6.68 -5.02 -21.53
CA PRO A 30 -6.94 -3.86 -20.69
C PRO A 30 -8.33 -3.23 -20.88
N ASP A 31 -8.89 -3.26 -22.09
CA ASP A 31 -10.23 -2.76 -22.40
C ASP A 31 -11.37 -3.60 -21.79
N GLU A 32 -11.08 -4.82 -21.34
CA GLU A 32 -12.03 -5.68 -20.63
C GLU A 32 -12.07 -5.39 -19.11
N ILE A 33 -11.14 -4.58 -18.59
CA ILE A 33 -11.06 -4.22 -17.16
C ILE A 33 -12.00 -3.04 -16.89
N LEU A 34 -13.21 -3.36 -16.43
CA LEU A 34 -14.25 -2.35 -16.19
C LEU A 34 -14.21 -1.72 -14.79
N TYR A 35 -13.47 -2.32 -13.85
CA TYR A 35 -13.51 -1.93 -12.44
C TYR A 35 -12.13 -1.86 -11.80
N GLY A 36 -12.00 -0.97 -10.83
CA GLY A 36 -10.76 -0.77 -10.08
C GLY A 36 -9.78 0.15 -10.79
N ALA A 37 -8.54 0.16 -10.30
CA ALA A 37 -7.43 0.91 -10.87
C ALA A 37 -6.13 0.19 -10.52
N TYR A 38 -5.13 0.28 -11.39
CA TYR A 38 -3.79 -0.21 -11.06
C TYR A 38 -3.29 0.48 -9.79
N PRO A 39 -2.51 -0.22 -8.94
CA PRO A 39 -1.98 0.34 -7.70
C PRO A 39 -1.28 1.69 -7.86
N TRP A 40 -0.62 1.95 -8.99
CA TRP A 40 0.10 3.19 -9.29
C TRP A 40 -0.72 4.26 -10.03
N THR A 41 -1.99 4.00 -10.35
CA THR A 41 -2.90 4.96 -10.99
C THR A 41 -4.18 5.15 -10.18
N ARG A 42 -4.17 4.84 -8.88
CA ARG A 42 -5.37 5.05 -8.05
C ARG A 42 -5.71 6.54 -7.93
N PRO A 43 -6.99 6.91 -7.85
CA PRO A 43 -7.38 8.23 -7.37
C PRO A 43 -6.78 8.49 -5.98
N ILE A 44 -6.50 9.75 -5.66
CA ILE A 44 -5.85 10.13 -4.39
C ILE A 44 -6.66 9.69 -3.16
N GLU A 45 -7.98 9.73 -3.26
CA GLU A 45 -8.90 9.29 -2.22
C GLU A 45 -8.73 7.80 -1.93
N HIS A 46 -8.43 7.00 -2.96
CA HIS A 46 -8.19 5.56 -2.83
C HIS A 46 -6.80 5.29 -2.23
N TYR A 47 -5.79 6.10 -2.55
CA TYR A 47 -4.49 6.01 -1.87
C TYR A 47 -4.59 6.27 -0.38
N ILE A 48 -5.36 7.27 0.03
CA ILE A 48 -5.55 7.59 1.46
C ILE A 48 -6.36 6.48 2.15
N ARG A 49 -7.47 6.03 1.53
CA ARG A 49 -8.36 5.03 2.14
C ARG A 49 -7.73 3.64 2.27
N LEU A 50 -6.87 3.25 1.32
CA LEU A 50 -6.27 1.91 1.23
C LEU A 50 -4.75 1.94 1.45
N GLY A 51 -4.23 3.04 2.01
CA GLY A 51 -2.81 3.30 2.13
C GLY A 51 -2.16 2.63 3.33
N LEU A 52 -0.83 2.50 3.24
CA LEU A 52 0.05 2.16 4.34
C LEU A 52 1.10 3.26 4.47
N ILE A 53 1.42 3.65 5.69
CA ILE A 53 2.46 4.63 5.98
C ILE A 53 3.59 3.91 6.70
N ASN A 54 4.77 3.91 6.08
CA ASN A 54 5.99 3.48 6.75
C ASN A 54 6.44 4.62 7.69
N LEU A 55 5.89 4.62 8.89
CA LEU A 55 6.05 5.70 9.85
C LEU A 55 7.24 5.41 10.77
N ASP A 56 8.16 6.37 10.85
CA ASP A 56 9.21 6.39 11.87
C ASP A 56 8.63 6.98 13.16
N LYS A 57 8.41 6.12 14.16
CA LYS A 57 7.70 6.48 15.39
C LYS A 57 8.65 7.23 16.31
N PRO A 58 8.34 8.48 16.74
CA PRO A 58 9.18 9.18 17.70
C PRO A 58 9.15 8.51 19.09
N PRO A 59 10.23 8.64 19.89
CA PRO A 59 10.23 8.26 21.30
C PRO A 59 9.28 9.17 22.10
N GLY A 60 8.65 8.64 23.15
CA GLY A 60 7.74 9.41 24.00
C GLY A 60 6.25 9.05 23.88
N PRO A 61 5.58 9.21 22.73
CA PRO A 61 4.17 8.80 22.61
C PRO A 61 4.04 7.28 22.43
N THR A 62 2.90 6.74 22.85
CA THR A 62 2.54 5.35 22.56
C THR A 62 2.20 5.14 21.08
N SER A 63 2.28 3.89 20.60
CA SER A 63 1.89 3.56 19.23
C SER A 63 0.42 3.89 18.92
N HIS A 64 -0.47 3.78 19.91
CA HIS A 64 -1.89 4.14 19.77
C HIS A 64 -2.08 5.66 19.60
N GLU A 65 -1.34 6.48 20.35
CA GLU A 65 -1.39 7.94 20.21
C GLU A 65 -0.90 8.39 18.83
N VAL A 66 0.22 7.84 18.36
CA VAL A 66 0.74 8.15 17.02
C VAL A 66 -0.26 7.76 15.92
N ALA A 67 -0.88 6.58 16.02
CA ALA A 67 -1.94 6.19 15.09
C ALA A 67 -3.15 7.14 15.15
N ALA A 68 -3.53 7.61 16.35
CA ALA A 68 -4.60 8.60 16.51
C ALA A 68 -4.24 9.97 15.89
N TRP A 69 -2.97 10.39 15.94
CA TRP A 69 -2.51 11.60 15.27
C TRP A 69 -2.59 11.47 13.75
N VAL A 70 -2.09 10.36 13.19
CA VAL A 70 -2.20 10.08 11.74
C VAL A 70 -3.66 10.11 11.29
N LYS A 71 -4.56 9.48 12.06
CA LYS A 71 -6.01 9.51 11.80
C LYS A 71 -6.54 10.94 11.70
N ARG A 72 -6.16 11.81 12.65
CA ARG A 72 -6.58 13.22 12.70
C ARG A 72 -5.98 14.05 11.56
N ILE A 73 -4.68 13.91 11.28
CA ILE A 73 -3.98 14.65 10.22
C ILE A 73 -4.60 14.36 8.86
N LEU A 74 -4.85 13.08 8.54
CA LEU A 74 -5.41 12.67 7.26
C LEU A 74 -6.94 12.72 7.22
N SER A 75 -7.60 13.11 8.33
CA SER A 75 -9.05 13.18 8.46
C SER A 75 -9.77 11.89 8.04
N VAL A 76 -9.20 10.73 8.39
CA VAL A 76 -9.76 9.41 8.05
C VAL A 76 -10.58 8.83 9.20
N SER A 77 -11.57 7.99 8.87
CA SER A 77 -12.45 7.37 9.87
C SER A 77 -11.75 6.28 10.70
N LYS A 78 -10.69 5.66 10.17
CA LYS A 78 -9.94 4.58 10.82
C LYS A 78 -8.45 4.67 10.48
N ALA A 79 -7.61 4.47 11.48
CA ALA A 79 -6.19 4.19 11.34
C ALA A 79 -5.79 3.16 12.42
N GLY A 80 -4.73 2.39 12.16
CA GLY A 80 -4.18 1.41 13.10
C GLY A 80 -2.68 1.24 12.86
N HIS A 81 -1.98 0.58 13.78
CA HIS A 81 -0.55 0.30 13.67
C HIS A 81 -0.28 -1.20 13.70
N ALA A 82 0.76 -1.64 12.99
CA ALA A 82 1.19 -3.03 12.96
C ALA A 82 2.29 -3.25 14.01
N GLY A 83 1.91 -3.86 15.14
CA GLY A 83 2.82 -4.08 16.27
C GLY A 83 2.96 -2.84 17.17
N THR A 84 3.12 -3.07 18.47
CA THR A 84 3.30 -2.00 19.45
C THR A 84 4.79 -1.80 19.70
N LEU A 85 5.30 -0.61 19.39
CA LEU A 85 6.62 -0.19 19.84
C LEU A 85 6.51 0.42 21.24
N GLY A 86 7.52 0.14 22.06
CA GLY A 86 7.68 0.71 23.39
C GLY A 86 7.90 2.23 23.37
N LEU A 87 8.00 2.78 24.57
CA LEU A 87 8.27 4.20 24.80
C LEU A 87 9.72 4.56 24.47
#